data_AF-A0A507D9L4-F1
#
_entry.id   AF-A0A507D9L4-F1
#
_cell.length_a   1.000
_cell.length_b   1.000
_cell.length_c   1.000
_cell.angle_alpha   90.00
_cell.angle_beta   90.00
_cell.angle_gamma   90.00
#
_symmetry.space_group_name_H-M   'P 1'
#
loop_
_entity.id
_entity.type
_entity.pdbx_description
1 polymer ?
#
loop_
_entity_poly.entity_id
_entity_poly.type
_entity_poly.pdbx_seq_one_letter_code
_entity_poly.pdbx_strand_id
1 'polypeptide(L)'
;MAEIGAQLWELWAPYHEVLAQKIMGPVNGYMIIMISIQLLIRLWPTSSSGKVEASHILVKDESKAKELREELVKADGDPALFAKLAEKHSTCPSGKKGGSLGSFAKGSMVPEFDKYCFDPETKVNQVSQPIKTQFGSHLVMVTKKPE
;
A
#
# COMPACT_ATOMS: atom_id res chain seq x y z
N MET A 1 46.51 1.17 29.35
CA MET A 1 45.20 0.99 28.67
C MET A 1 44.94 1.97 27.53
N ALA A 2 45.76 3.02 27.32
CA ALA A 2 45.58 3.97 26.20
C ALA A 2 46.42 3.65 24.94
N GLU A 3 47.55 2.93 25.05
CA GLU A 3 48.45 2.69 23.90
C GLU A 3 48.05 1.50 23.02
N ILE A 4 47.31 0.53 23.56
CA ILE A 4 46.90 -0.67 22.81
C ILE A 4 45.74 -0.35 21.85
N GLY A 5 44.89 0.62 22.22
CA GLY A 5 43.76 1.07 21.38
C GLY A 5 44.20 1.87 20.15
N ALA A 6 45.28 2.65 20.27
CA ALA A 6 45.83 3.43 19.15
C ALA A 6 46.53 2.54 18.11
N GLN A 7 47.24 1.50 18.54
CA GLN A 7 47.90 0.55 17.62
C GLN A 7 46.90 -0.35 16.88
N LEU A 8 45.77 -0.68 17.49
CA LEU A 8 44.68 -1.42 16.85
C LEU A 8 43.91 -0.57 15.83
N TRP A 9 43.79 0.74 16.07
CA TRP A 9 43.15 1.67 15.14
C TRP A 9 43.96 1.84 13.84
N GLU A 10 45.28 1.98 13.92
CA GLU A 10 46.17 2.09 12.75
C GLU A 10 46.17 0.82 11.87
N LEU A 11 45.99 -0.36 12.47
CA LEU A 11 45.91 -1.64 11.76
C LEU A 11 44.54 -1.89 11.08
N TRP A 12 43.49 -1.18 11.50
CA TRP A 12 42.12 -1.39 11.01
C TRP A 12 41.56 -0.19 10.22
N ALA A 13 42.14 1.01 10.36
CA ALA A 13 41.80 2.22 9.60
C ALA A 13 41.79 2.02 8.06
N PRO A 14 42.78 1.36 7.43
CA PRO A 14 42.75 1.15 5.97
C PRO A 14 41.66 0.16 5.51
N TYR A 15 41.12 -0.67 6.39
CA TYR A 15 40.01 -1.57 6.07
C TYR A 15 38.65 -0.87 6.06
N HIS A 16 38.48 0.22 6.82
CA HIS A 16 37.22 0.96 6.89
C HIS A 16 36.94 1.77 5.61
N GLU A 17 37.97 2.36 5.00
CA GLU A 17 37.83 3.04 3.70
C GLU A 17 37.56 2.07 2.55
N VAL A 18 38.22 0.90 2.55
CA VAL A 18 38.08 -0.10 1.49
C VAL A 18 36.75 -0.86 1.57
N LEU A 19 36.23 -1.13 2.78
CA LEU A 19 34.92 -1.75 2.96
C LEU A 19 33.77 -0.80 2.58
N ALA A 20 33.93 0.50 2.83
CA ALA A 20 32.99 1.51 2.36
C ALA A 20 32.92 1.55 0.83
N GLN A 21 34.05 1.48 0.11
CA GLN A 21 34.07 1.52 -1.35
C GLN A 21 33.65 0.22 -2.06
N LYS A 22 33.78 -0.94 -1.40
CA LYS A 22 33.51 -2.25 -2.02
C LYS A 22 32.10 -2.78 -1.77
N ILE A 23 31.45 -2.35 -0.69
CA ILE A 23 30.03 -2.64 -0.39
C ILE A 23 29.12 -1.54 -0.93
N MET A 24 29.60 -0.29 -0.94
CA MET A 24 29.01 0.80 -1.70
C MET A 24 29.98 1.11 -2.85
N GLY A 25 29.85 0.37 -3.96
CA GLY A 25 30.39 0.85 -5.24
C GLY A 25 29.94 2.30 -5.47
N PRO A 26 30.61 3.10 -6.34
CA PRO A 26 30.32 4.52 -6.46
C PRO A 26 28.82 4.67 -6.57
N VAL A 27 28.20 5.29 -5.55
CA VAL A 27 26.80 5.68 -5.62
C VAL A 27 26.80 6.66 -6.78
N ASN A 28 26.59 6.12 -7.98
CA ASN A 28 26.72 6.84 -9.23
C ASN A 28 25.88 8.09 -9.03
N GLY A 29 26.33 9.29 -9.42
CA GLY A 29 25.56 10.52 -9.14
C GLY A 29 24.08 10.37 -9.52
N TYR A 30 23.83 9.59 -10.57
CA TYR A 30 22.53 9.06 -10.96
C TYR A 30 21.72 8.38 -9.85
N MET A 31 22.29 7.46 -9.07
CA MET A 31 21.62 6.75 -7.98
C MET A 31 21.22 7.68 -6.83
N ILE A 32 22.04 8.70 -6.50
CA ILE A 32 21.68 9.72 -5.50
C ILE A 32 20.55 10.62 -6.04
N ILE A 33 20.64 11.03 -7.30
CA ILE A 33 19.60 11.80 -7.99
C ILE A 33 18.29 11.00 -8.05
N MET A 34 18.34 9.71 -8.37
CA MET A 34 17.16 8.85 -8.44
C MET A 34 16.54 8.59 -7.06
N ILE A 35 17.34 8.37 -6.01
CA ILE A 35 16.83 8.26 -4.63
C ILE A 35 16.19 9.58 -4.18
N SER A 36 16.80 10.72 -4.52
CA SER A 36 16.27 12.05 -4.20
C SER A 36 14.96 12.33 -4.95
N ILE A 37 14.89 11.99 -6.24
CA ILE A 37 13.67 12.10 -7.04
C ILE A 37 12.59 11.16 -6.51
N GLN A 38 12.93 9.92 -6.11
CA GLN A 38 11.97 8.97 -5.54
C GLN A 38 11.43 9.44 -4.18
N LEU A 39 12.27 10.08 -3.36
CA LEU A 39 11.86 10.72 -2.10
C LEU A 39 10.99 11.97 -2.35
N LEU A 40 11.32 12.78 -3.36
CA LEU A 40 10.53 13.94 -3.77
C LEU A 40 9.17 13.55 -4.34
N ILE A 41 9.08 12.48 -5.14
CA ILE A 41 7.81 11.93 -5.63
C ILE A 41 6.95 11.46 -4.45
N ARG A 42 7.54 10.85 -3.41
CA ARG A 42 6.80 10.48 -2.19
C ARG A 42 6.28 11.68 -1.40
N LEU A 43 6.93 12.83 -1.51
CA LEU A 43 6.55 14.07 -0.81
C LEU A 43 5.65 14.99 -1.63
N TRP A 44 5.49 14.75 -2.93
CA TRP A 44 4.55 15.50 -3.76
C TRP A 44 3.17 14.86 -3.70
N PRO A 45 2.14 15.51 -3.11
CA PRO A 45 0.79 14.99 -3.16
C PRO A 45 0.29 15.01 -4.60
N THR A 46 0.21 13.86 -5.26
CA THR A 46 -0.45 13.74 -6.56
C THR A 46 -1.95 13.90 -6.34
N SER A 47 -2.46 15.09 -6.61
CA SER A 47 -3.90 15.34 -6.65
C SER A 47 -4.47 14.73 -7.93
N SER A 48 -4.82 13.44 -7.91
CA SER A 48 -5.61 12.85 -8.99
C SER A 48 -7.03 13.41 -8.93
N SER A 49 -7.33 14.35 -9.83
CA SER A 49 -8.66 14.93 -10.01
C SER A 49 -9.48 14.06 -10.96
N GLY A 50 -10.03 12.96 -10.45
CA GLY A 50 -10.93 12.11 -11.23
C GLY A 50 -11.91 11.34 -10.37
N LYS A 51 -12.81 10.59 -11.03
CA LYS A 51 -13.78 9.72 -10.37
C LYS A 51 -13.24 8.29 -10.35
N VAL A 52 -13.31 7.63 -9.21
CA VAL A 52 -12.93 6.22 -9.07
C VAL A 52 -14.16 5.36 -8.88
N GLU A 53 -14.12 4.15 -9.43
CA GLU A 53 -15.14 3.14 -9.15
C GLU A 53 -14.50 2.05 -8.29
N ALA A 54 -15.19 1.74 -7.18
CA ALA A 54 -14.74 0.71 -6.27
C ALA A 54 -15.92 -0.05 -5.66
N SER A 55 -15.62 -1.26 -5.21
CA SER A 55 -16.50 -2.10 -4.42
C SER A 55 -15.89 -2.32 -3.04
N HIS A 56 -16.75 -2.47 -2.02
CA HIS A 56 -16.31 -2.69 -0.65
C HIS A 56 -17.09 -3.78 0.07
N ILE A 57 -16.44 -4.43 1.04
CA ILE A 57 -17.04 -5.39 1.98
C ILE A 57 -16.76 -4.89 3.39
N LEU A 58 -17.83 -4.71 4.17
CA LEU A 58 -17.75 -4.31 5.57
C LEU A 58 -17.97 -5.52 6.48
N VAL A 59 -16.96 -5.86 7.28
CA VAL A 59 -17.02 -6.97 8.25
C VAL A 59 -16.66 -6.46 9.64
N LYS A 60 -17.38 -6.88 10.67
CA LYS A 60 -17.09 -6.46 12.06
C LYS A 60 -15.80 -7.07 12.61
N ASP A 61 -15.52 -8.32 12.24
CA ASP A 61 -14.36 -9.08 12.72
C ASP A 61 -13.16 -8.94 11.78
N GLU A 62 -12.00 -8.59 12.34
CA GLU A 62 -10.74 -8.48 11.57
C GLU A 62 -10.26 -9.85 11.05
N SER A 63 -10.46 -10.93 11.82
CA SER A 63 -10.09 -12.30 11.39
C SER A 63 -10.83 -12.69 10.11
N LYS A 64 -12.15 -12.46 10.09
CA LYS A 64 -12.97 -12.73 8.91
C LYS A 64 -12.53 -11.88 7.72
N ALA A 65 -12.18 -10.62 7.94
CA ALA A 65 -11.68 -9.77 6.86
C ALA A 65 -10.35 -10.29 6.28
N LYS A 66 -9.46 -10.87 7.09
CA LYS A 66 -8.23 -11.52 6.62
C LYS A 66 -8.52 -12.80 5.84
N GLU A 67 -9.40 -13.66 6.35
CA GLU A 67 -9.81 -14.90 5.68
C GLU A 67 -10.42 -14.62 4.30
N LEU A 68 -11.37 -13.67 4.22
CA LEU A 68 -12.00 -13.26 2.96
C LEU A 68 -10.97 -12.66 1.99
N ARG A 69 -10.01 -11.87 2.50
CA ARG A 69 -8.92 -11.34 1.67
C ARG A 69 -8.07 -12.47 1.09
N GLU A 70 -7.68 -13.46 1.90
CA GLU A 70 -6.88 -14.59 1.42
C GLU A 70 -7.61 -15.39 0.34
N GLU A 71 -8.91 -15.61 0.51
CA GLU A 71 -9.76 -16.27 -0.49
C GLU A 71 -9.81 -15.46 -1.80
N LEU A 72 -9.99 -14.13 -1.70
CA LEU A 72 -10.01 -13.25 -2.86
C LEU A 72 -8.66 -13.16 -3.57
N VAL A 73 -7.56 -13.15 -2.81
CA VAL A 73 -6.19 -13.14 -3.37
C VAL A 73 -5.90 -14.45 -4.09
N LYS A 74 -6.35 -15.60 -3.55
CA LYS A 74 -6.25 -16.90 -4.23
C LYS A 74 -7.06 -16.96 -5.51
N ALA A 75 -8.14 -16.20 -5.59
CA ALA A 75 -9.00 -16.08 -6.77
C ALA A 75 -8.57 -14.94 -7.73
N ASP A 76 -7.33 -14.45 -7.61
CA ASP A 76 -6.78 -13.36 -8.43
C ASP A 76 -7.63 -12.07 -8.45
N GLY A 77 -8.41 -11.83 -7.40
CA GLY A 77 -9.30 -10.67 -7.32
C GLY A 77 -10.53 -10.78 -8.24
N ASP A 78 -11.04 -11.98 -8.50
CA ASP A 78 -12.27 -12.18 -9.29
C ASP A 78 -13.43 -11.32 -8.76
N PRO A 79 -13.94 -10.35 -9.56
CA PRO A 79 -15.05 -9.50 -9.16
C PRO A 79 -16.34 -10.27 -8.85
N ALA A 80 -16.55 -11.44 -9.48
CA ALA A 80 -17.72 -12.26 -9.22
C ALA A 80 -17.67 -12.91 -7.82
N LEU A 81 -16.48 -13.34 -7.39
CA LEU A 81 -16.28 -13.87 -6.05
C LEU A 81 -16.39 -12.76 -5.00
N PHE A 82 -15.84 -11.57 -5.29
CA PHE A 82 -16.02 -10.39 -4.43
C PHE A 82 -17.49 -10.04 -4.22
N ALA A 83 -18.29 -10.02 -5.30
CA ALA A 83 -19.72 -9.74 -5.21
C ALA A 83 -20.46 -10.77 -4.33
N LYS A 84 -20.16 -12.06 -4.49
CA LYS A 84 -20.75 -13.14 -3.67
C LYS A 84 -20.37 -13.02 -2.19
N LEU A 85 -19.11 -12.72 -1.89
CA LEU A 85 -18.65 -12.52 -0.52
C LEU A 85 -19.26 -11.26 0.09
N ALA A 86 -19.39 -10.19 -0.69
CA ALA A 86 -20.06 -8.97 -0.28
C ALA A 86 -21.54 -9.22 0.07
N GLU A 87 -22.27 -9.98 -0.75
CA GLU A 87 -23.67 -10.31 -0.48
C GLU A 87 -23.85 -11.14 0.79
N LYS A 88 -22.92 -12.06 1.06
CA LYS A 88 -22.99 -12.97 2.21
C LYS A 88 -22.48 -12.37 3.52
N HIS A 89 -21.41 -11.59 3.47
CA HIS A 89 -20.66 -11.15 4.66
C HIS A 89 -20.70 -9.64 4.91
N SER A 90 -21.08 -8.82 3.92
CA SER A 90 -21.10 -7.37 4.11
C SER A 90 -22.26 -6.96 5.01
N THR A 91 -21.95 -6.15 6.03
CA THR A 91 -22.97 -5.54 6.91
C THR A 91 -23.53 -4.24 6.30
N CYS A 92 -23.04 -3.80 5.14
CA CYS A 92 -23.47 -2.58 4.47
C CYS A 92 -24.67 -2.86 3.54
N PRO A 93 -25.66 -1.95 3.40
CA PRO A 93 -26.75 -2.10 2.42
C PRO A 93 -26.25 -2.25 0.97
N SER A 94 -25.04 -1.78 0.64
CA SER A 94 -24.41 -2.02 -0.67
C SER A 94 -24.05 -3.49 -0.93
N GLY A 95 -24.03 -4.33 0.11
CA GLY A 95 -23.82 -5.77 -0.02
C GLY A 95 -24.79 -6.42 -1.01
N LYS A 96 -26.04 -5.94 -1.08
CA LYS A 96 -27.06 -6.43 -2.03
C LYS A 96 -26.73 -6.19 -3.51
N LYS A 97 -25.76 -5.32 -3.81
CA LYS A 97 -25.25 -5.03 -5.16
C LYS A 97 -23.81 -5.52 -5.32
N GLY A 98 -23.46 -6.63 -4.66
CA GLY A 98 -22.09 -7.14 -4.66
C GLY A 98 -21.06 -6.18 -4.05
N GLY A 99 -21.49 -5.27 -3.16
CA GLY A 99 -20.61 -4.30 -2.51
C GLY A 99 -20.22 -3.10 -3.40
N SER A 100 -20.79 -2.94 -4.59
CA SER A 100 -20.44 -1.83 -5.48
C SER A 100 -20.90 -0.48 -4.93
N LEU A 101 -20.00 0.49 -4.89
CA LEU A 101 -20.26 1.87 -4.48
C LEU A 101 -20.49 2.83 -5.67
N GLY A 102 -20.27 2.37 -6.90
CA GLY A 102 -20.31 3.21 -8.10
C GLY A 102 -19.12 4.15 -8.20
N SER A 103 -19.26 5.23 -8.99
CA SER A 103 -18.22 6.24 -9.16
C SER A 103 -18.33 7.34 -8.10
N PHE A 104 -17.23 7.61 -7.39
CA PHE A 104 -17.14 8.67 -6.40
C PHE A 104 -15.88 9.51 -6.57
N ALA A 105 -15.95 10.75 -6.07
CA ALA A 105 -14.84 11.69 -6.09
C ALA A 105 -14.08 11.69 -4.76
N LYS A 106 -12.84 12.17 -4.80
CA LYS A 106 -11.96 12.28 -3.64
C LYS A 106 -12.65 13.06 -2.51
N GLY A 107 -12.57 12.54 -1.29
CA GLY A 107 -13.18 13.14 -0.10
C GLY A 107 -14.66 12.83 0.14
N SER A 108 -15.29 12.01 -0.72
CA SER A 108 -16.69 11.57 -0.50
C SER A 108 -16.81 10.45 0.54
N MET A 109 -15.70 9.80 0.88
CA MET A 109 -15.62 8.62 1.74
C MET A 109 -14.66 8.84 2.91
N VAL A 110 -14.58 7.87 3.82
CA VAL A 110 -13.67 7.91 4.98
C VAL A 110 -12.23 8.14 4.52
N PRO A 111 -11.43 9.00 5.19
CA PRO A 111 -10.10 9.40 4.71
C PRO A 111 -9.15 8.25 4.40
N GLU A 112 -9.21 7.14 5.15
CA GLU A 112 -8.37 5.97 4.93
C GLU A 112 -8.75 5.21 3.65
N PHE A 113 -10.06 5.09 3.39
CA PHE A 113 -10.58 4.49 2.17
C PHE A 113 -10.26 5.33 0.94
N ASP A 114 -10.42 6.65 1.07
CA ASP A 114 -10.12 7.62 0.02
C ASP A 114 -8.62 7.59 -0.34
N LYS A 115 -7.75 7.61 0.68
CA LYS A 115 -6.30 7.48 0.47
C LYS A 115 -5.95 6.23 -0.33
N TYR A 116 -6.52 5.07 0.00
CA TYR A 116 -6.24 3.83 -0.73
C TYR A 116 -6.76 3.85 -2.18
N CYS A 117 -7.98 4.34 -2.41
CA CYS A 117 -8.59 4.35 -3.74
C CYS A 117 -7.89 5.31 -4.72
N PHE A 118 -7.41 6.45 -4.21
CA PHE A 118 -6.72 7.47 -4.99
C PHE A 118 -5.19 7.29 -4.99
N ASP A 119 -4.66 6.27 -4.32
CA ASP A 119 -3.23 5.96 -4.30
C ASP A 119 -2.75 5.56 -5.70
N PRO A 120 -1.67 6.20 -6.22
CA PRO A 120 -1.08 5.79 -7.50
C PRO A 120 -0.59 4.32 -7.51
N GLU A 121 -0.19 3.77 -6.36
CA GLU A 121 0.33 2.40 -6.22
C GLU A 121 -0.77 1.32 -6.24
N THR A 122 -2.03 1.68 -6.00
CA THR A 122 -3.15 0.73 -6.00
C THR A 122 -3.36 0.15 -7.40
N LYS A 123 -3.61 -1.15 -7.57
CA LYS A 123 -3.94 -1.73 -8.89
C LYS A 123 -5.44 -1.95 -9.05
N VAL A 124 -5.91 -1.86 -10.29
CA VAL A 124 -7.30 -2.21 -10.64
C VAL A 124 -7.48 -3.73 -10.44
N ASN A 125 -8.64 -4.12 -9.92
CA ASN A 125 -9.00 -5.50 -9.53
C ASN A 125 -8.11 -6.10 -8.44
N GLN A 126 -7.35 -5.27 -7.72
CA GLN A 126 -6.59 -5.72 -6.55
C GLN A 126 -7.39 -5.48 -5.27
N VAL A 127 -7.39 -6.48 -4.38
CA VAL A 127 -8.01 -6.37 -3.06
C VAL A 127 -7.07 -5.69 -2.06
N SER A 128 -7.60 -4.70 -1.36
CA SER A 128 -6.91 -3.91 -0.33
C SER A 128 -6.63 -4.71 0.93
N GLN A 129 -5.66 -4.25 1.72
CA GLN A 129 -5.55 -4.72 3.09
C GLN A 129 -6.82 -4.31 3.86
N PRO A 130 -7.21 -5.05 4.92
CA PRO A 130 -8.36 -4.67 5.75
C PRO A 130 -8.13 -3.29 6.37
N ILE A 131 -8.94 -2.32 5.96
CA ILE A 131 -8.90 -0.95 6.48
C ILE A 131 -9.80 -0.89 7.71
N LYS A 132 -9.22 -0.67 8.89
CA LYS A 132 -9.97 -0.64 10.14
C LYS A 132 -10.55 0.75 10.37
N THR A 133 -11.87 0.86 10.35
CA THR A 133 -12.60 2.09 10.67
C THR A 133 -13.47 1.89 11.91
N GLN A 134 -14.15 2.95 12.34
CA GLN A 134 -15.15 2.92 13.41
C GLN A 134 -16.32 1.94 13.15
N PHE A 135 -16.58 1.55 11.90
CA PHE A 135 -17.65 0.62 11.55
C PHE A 135 -17.20 -0.85 11.49
N GLY A 136 -15.89 -1.11 11.55
CA GLY A 136 -15.29 -2.43 11.41
C GLY A 136 -14.14 -2.44 10.40
N SER A 137 -13.89 -3.60 9.82
CA SER A 137 -12.87 -3.81 8.78
C SER A 137 -13.48 -3.70 7.38
N HIS A 138 -12.90 -2.86 6.55
CA HIS A 138 -13.30 -2.66 5.16
C HIS A 138 -12.29 -3.31 4.21
N LEU A 139 -12.76 -4.20 3.35
CA LEU A 139 -12.02 -4.66 2.20
C LEU A 139 -12.46 -3.86 0.99
N VAL A 140 -11.50 -3.33 0.23
CA VAL A 140 -11.77 -2.47 -0.92
C VAL A 140 -11.17 -3.10 -2.17
N MET A 141 -11.89 -2.99 -3.27
CA MET A 141 -11.41 -3.40 -4.58
C MET A 141 -11.73 -2.31 -5.58
N VAL A 142 -10.70 -1.75 -6.22
CA VAL A 142 -10.87 -0.69 -7.21
C VAL A 142 -11.15 -1.33 -8.57
N THR A 143 -12.29 -1.03 -9.17
CA THR A 143 -12.66 -1.53 -10.51
C THR A 143 -12.26 -0.57 -11.61
N LYS A 144 -12.20 0.74 -11.31
CA LYS A 144 -11.77 1.77 -12.27
C LYS A 144 -11.03 2.90 -11.56
N LYS A 145 -9.88 3.28 -12.13
CA LYS A 145 -9.05 4.40 -11.67
C LYS A 145 -9.53 5.74 -12.24
N PRO A 146 -9.14 6.87 -11.61
CA PRO A 146 -9.48 8.19 -12.11
C PRO A 146 -8.69 8.47 -13.39
N GLU A 147 -9.40 8.88 -14.45
CA GLU A 147 -8.82 9.51 -15.65
C GLU A 147 -8.43 10.96 -15.35
#